data_AF-A0A383VG59-F1
#
_entry.id   AF-A0A383VG59-F1
#
_cell.length_a   1.000
_cell.length_b   1.000
_cell.length_c   1.000
_cell.angle_alpha   90.00
_cell.angle_beta   90.00
_cell.angle_gamma   90.00
#
_symmetry.space_group_name_H-M   'P 1'
#
loop_
_entity.id
_entity.type
_entity.pdbx_description
1 polymer ?
#
loop_
_entity_poly.entity_id
_entity_poly.type
_entity_poly.pdbx_seq_one_letter_code
_entity_poly.pdbx_strand_id
1 'polypeptide(L)'
;MAHTAPEYNPRIWNSSCNYTVQGIPASLFFARTNRTVDDPSLFEVDNATMFPLSPAYRAAPDMAVKACFGPGEQLNHTLVAAGIKMPCGYSVRGGQVRYWEENACRETITSNCYCYAINKVGWSGGYCMPGYRKEGDDVDFASCADAVSKIELDGAVPVSKKRVYSAEPPPGQHYIAMVLWPEGRDYHFFRRDADGSWSHKRGDTFVTNTYLNGSSLTDVEDTAILGAYKQFCGYFLVNPERHALTASYYAYQQSFVKRLAELEVQPGVRLDIVRLPHPSRGWAKFAYK
;
A
#
# COMPACT_ATOMS: atom_id res chain seq x y z
N MET A 1 -27.32 2.04 -20.14
CA MET A 1 -26.60 0.80 -19.78
C MET A 1 -26.72 0.64 -18.28
N ALA A 2 -27.07 -0.54 -17.76
CA ALA A 2 -27.15 -0.76 -16.33
C ALA A 2 -25.71 -0.75 -15.78
N HIS A 3 -25.34 0.29 -15.04
CA HIS A 3 -24.02 0.37 -14.41
C HIS A 3 -24.00 -0.65 -13.26
N THR A 4 -23.35 -1.79 -13.43
CA THR A 4 -23.17 -2.76 -12.35
C THR A 4 -22.33 -2.16 -11.21
N ALA A 5 -22.28 -2.83 -10.06
CA ALA A 5 -21.33 -2.46 -9.01
C ALA A 5 -19.91 -2.31 -9.59
N PRO A 6 -19.07 -1.39 -9.09
CA PRO A 6 -17.72 -1.20 -9.60
C PRO A 6 -16.94 -2.52 -9.53
N GLU A 7 -16.51 -3.02 -10.68
CA GLU A 7 -15.78 -4.28 -10.77
C GLU A 7 -14.39 -4.14 -10.14
N TYR A 8 -13.92 -5.22 -9.50
CA TYR A 8 -12.54 -5.32 -9.07
C TYR A 8 -11.59 -5.25 -10.27
N ASN A 9 -10.75 -4.21 -10.30
CA ASN A 9 -9.76 -4.03 -11.34
C ASN A 9 -8.36 -4.44 -10.85
N PRO A 10 -7.90 -5.67 -11.12
CA PRO A 10 -6.58 -6.11 -10.70
C PRO A 10 -5.45 -5.30 -11.34
N ARG A 11 -5.69 -4.61 -12.47
CA ARG A 11 -4.66 -3.73 -13.06
C ARG A 11 -4.37 -2.49 -12.22
N ILE A 12 -5.32 -2.08 -11.39
CA ILE A 12 -5.14 -0.96 -10.45
C ILE A 12 -4.63 -1.49 -9.11
N TRP A 13 -5.23 -2.56 -8.62
CA TRP A 13 -5.07 -2.96 -7.23
C TRP A 13 -4.00 -4.03 -7.01
N ASN A 14 -3.80 -4.93 -7.98
CA ASN A 14 -2.86 -6.06 -7.91
C ASN A 14 -1.92 -6.11 -9.12
N SER A 15 -1.47 -4.95 -9.60
CA SER A 15 -0.46 -4.87 -10.65
C SER A 15 0.92 -4.60 -10.06
N SER A 16 1.93 -5.25 -10.64
CA SER A 16 3.32 -4.96 -10.39
C SER A 16 3.94 -4.22 -11.57
N CYS A 17 4.95 -3.43 -11.27
CA CYS A 17 5.71 -2.64 -12.19
C CYS A 17 7.19 -2.95 -11.97
N ASN A 18 7.93 -3.08 -13.06
CA ASN A 18 9.38 -3.06 -13.04
C ASN A 18 9.85 -1.62 -13.17
N TYR A 19 10.50 -1.12 -12.14
CA TYR A 19 11.06 0.22 -12.08
C TYR A 19 12.55 0.10 -12.39
N THR A 20 13.00 0.65 -13.51
CA THR A 20 14.42 0.69 -13.89
C THR A 20 14.92 2.11 -13.80
N VAL A 21 15.98 2.30 -13.03
CA VAL A 21 16.63 3.60 -12.86
C VAL A 21 18.06 3.50 -13.40
N GLN A 22 18.43 4.42 -14.28
CA GLN A 22 19.73 4.42 -14.96
C GLN A 22 20.49 5.72 -14.66
N GLY A 23 21.82 5.66 -14.69
CA GLY A 23 22.67 6.84 -14.55
C GLY A 23 22.85 7.33 -13.12
N ILE A 24 22.48 6.52 -12.11
CA ILE A 24 22.61 6.91 -10.70
C ILE A 24 24.09 7.01 -10.35
N PRO A 25 24.62 8.13 -9.84
CA PRO A 25 25.97 8.18 -9.32
C PRO A 25 26.19 7.10 -8.24
N ALA A 26 27.27 6.31 -8.35
CA ALA A 26 27.56 5.25 -7.38
C ALA A 26 27.73 5.80 -5.95
N SER A 27 28.17 7.05 -5.81
CA SER A 27 28.23 7.75 -4.52
C SER A 27 26.86 7.97 -3.87
N LEU A 28 25.79 8.16 -4.66
CA LEU A 28 24.43 8.28 -4.15
C LEU A 28 23.81 6.90 -3.84
N PHE A 29 24.16 5.89 -4.64
CA PHE A 29 23.63 4.54 -4.46
C PHE A 29 24.26 3.78 -3.28
N PHE A 30 25.56 3.96 -3.04
CA PHE A 30 26.32 3.25 -2.00
C PHE A 30 26.73 4.13 -0.81
N ALA A 31 26.13 5.31 -0.64
CA ALA A 31 26.47 6.20 0.47
C ALA A 31 26.37 5.48 1.82
N ARG A 32 27.47 5.50 2.60
CA ARG A 32 27.44 5.13 4.02
C ARG A 32 26.89 6.31 4.81
N THR A 33 25.91 6.07 5.68
CA THR A 33 25.61 7.00 6.77
C THR A 33 26.85 7.09 7.66
N ASN A 34 27.52 8.24 7.67
CA ASN A 34 28.77 8.46 8.42
C ASN A 34 28.50 8.74 9.92
N ARG A 35 27.46 8.14 10.52
CA ARG A 35 27.10 8.34 11.94
C ARG A 35 27.30 7.06 12.76
N THR A 36 27.90 7.20 13.93
CA THR A 36 28.19 6.12 14.88
C THR A 36 26.91 5.57 15.52
N VAL A 37 26.94 4.28 15.89
CA VAL A 37 25.80 3.44 16.30
C VAL A 37 25.05 3.91 17.56
N ASP A 38 25.58 4.89 18.31
CA ASP A 38 25.09 5.28 19.63
C ASP A 38 24.27 6.60 19.67
N ASP A 39 23.73 7.08 18.54
CA ASP A 39 22.91 8.30 18.50
C ASP A 39 21.40 7.99 18.62
N PRO A 40 20.75 8.23 19.77
CA PRO A 40 19.33 7.95 19.99
C PRO A 40 18.38 8.88 19.22
N SER A 41 18.87 9.89 18.47
CA SER A 41 18.04 10.69 17.55
C SER A 41 17.64 9.95 16.26
N LEU A 42 18.13 8.71 16.06
CA LEU A 42 17.84 7.86 14.89
C LEU A 42 16.38 7.40 14.71
N PHE A 43 15.46 7.79 15.58
CA PHE A 43 14.03 7.54 15.40
C PHE A 43 13.33 8.57 14.50
N GLU A 44 13.98 9.70 14.19
CA GLU A 44 13.52 10.66 13.19
C GLU A 44 14.37 10.58 11.92
N VAL A 45 13.87 9.83 10.93
CA VAL A 45 14.00 10.09 9.48
C VAL A 45 15.39 10.55 8.97
N ASP A 46 16.46 9.74 9.14
CA ASP A 46 17.70 10.00 8.37
C ASP A 46 17.63 9.32 6.99
N ASN A 47 17.52 10.16 5.97
CA ASN A 47 16.99 9.92 4.62
C ASN A 47 18.11 9.53 3.63
N ALA A 48 19.14 8.80 4.07
CA ALA A 48 20.45 8.76 3.38
C ALA A 48 20.86 7.44 2.68
N THR A 49 19.95 6.46 2.54
CA THR A 49 20.13 5.35 1.59
C THR A 49 18.94 5.26 0.65
N MET A 50 19.15 5.60 -0.63
CA MET A 50 18.09 5.79 -1.63
C MET A 50 17.44 4.47 -2.10
N PHE A 51 17.98 3.29 -1.75
CA PHE A 51 17.50 2.00 -2.26
C PHE A 51 17.62 0.88 -1.21
N PRO A 52 16.73 -0.12 -1.28
CA PRO A 52 15.63 -0.31 -0.34
C PRO A 52 16.09 -0.65 1.08
N LEU A 53 15.56 0.06 2.07
CA LEU A 53 15.50 -0.46 3.44
C LEU A 53 14.11 -0.16 3.99
N SER A 54 13.24 -1.18 3.99
CA SER A 54 12.07 -1.14 4.86
C SER A 54 12.55 -1.04 6.32
N PRO A 55 11.70 -0.58 7.26
CA PRO A 55 12.05 -0.54 8.68
C PRO A 55 12.54 -1.88 9.26
N ALA A 56 12.15 -3.01 8.66
CA ALA A 56 12.56 -4.35 9.10
C ALA A 56 14.02 -4.71 8.74
N TYR A 57 14.65 -4.02 7.80
CA TYR A 57 16.06 -4.26 7.43
C TYR A 57 17.06 -3.45 8.28
N ARG A 58 16.58 -2.66 9.25
CA ARG A 58 17.41 -1.82 10.15
C ARG A 58 18.32 -2.63 11.09
N ALA A 59 18.10 -3.94 11.23
CA ALA A 59 18.88 -4.77 12.14
C ALA A 59 20.27 -5.18 11.61
N ALA A 60 20.63 -4.88 10.36
CA ALA A 60 21.95 -5.20 9.83
C ALA A 60 22.33 -4.33 8.61
N PRO A 61 23.23 -3.34 8.76
CA PRO A 61 23.59 -2.37 7.71
C PRO A 61 24.28 -2.97 6.47
N ASP A 62 24.55 -4.27 6.43
CA ASP A 62 25.11 -5.01 5.30
C ASP A 62 24.08 -5.86 4.52
N MET A 63 22.83 -5.93 4.97
CA MET A 63 21.80 -6.77 4.33
C MET A 63 21.16 -6.14 3.09
N ALA A 64 21.18 -4.81 2.91
CA ALA A 64 20.54 -4.13 1.77
C ALA A 64 21.14 -4.55 0.41
N VAL A 65 22.47 -4.52 0.33
CA VAL A 65 23.24 -4.97 -0.85
C VAL A 65 23.12 -6.48 -1.04
N LYS A 66 22.96 -7.23 0.07
CA LYS A 66 22.74 -8.67 0.05
C LYS A 66 21.32 -9.05 -0.37
N ALA A 67 20.33 -8.16 -0.21
CA ALA A 67 18.93 -8.44 -0.51
C ALA A 67 18.62 -8.34 -2.02
N CYS A 68 19.25 -7.43 -2.76
CA CYS A 68 19.14 -7.39 -4.22
C CYS A 68 20.18 -8.28 -4.91
N PHE A 69 19.98 -8.57 -6.19
CA PHE A 69 20.95 -9.25 -7.07
C PHE A 69 22.02 -8.24 -7.53
N GLY A 70 23.26 -8.44 -7.09
CA GLY A 70 24.40 -7.60 -7.43
C GLY A 70 25.04 -7.92 -8.78
N PRO A 71 26.17 -7.26 -9.11
CA PRO A 71 26.87 -7.47 -10.37
C PRO A 71 27.33 -8.93 -10.51
N GLY A 72 26.87 -9.59 -11.57
CA GLY A 72 27.18 -11.00 -11.84
C GLY A 72 26.20 -12.01 -11.22
N GLU A 73 25.27 -11.57 -10.38
CA GLU A 73 24.17 -12.42 -9.92
C GLU A 73 23.01 -12.40 -10.94
N GLN A 74 22.43 -13.56 -11.21
CA GLN A 74 21.18 -13.66 -11.99
C GLN A 74 19.97 -13.72 -11.07
N LEU A 75 18.84 -13.15 -11.51
CA LEU A 75 17.57 -13.26 -10.79
C LEU A 75 17.24 -14.73 -10.55
N ASN A 76 17.13 -15.09 -9.27
CA ASN A 76 16.77 -16.42 -8.84
C ASN A 76 15.41 -16.39 -8.13
N HIS A 77 14.37 -16.84 -8.83
CA HIS A 77 13.01 -16.87 -8.31
C HIS A 77 12.82 -17.77 -7.08
N THR A 78 13.69 -18.76 -6.87
CA THR A 78 13.66 -19.59 -5.65
C THR A 78 14.12 -18.79 -4.44
N LEU A 79 15.18 -17.98 -4.57
CA LEU A 79 15.63 -17.10 -3.50
C LEU A 79 14.60 -16.01 -3.18
N VAL A 80 13.91 -15.50 -4.20
CA VAL A 80 12.79 -14.57 -4.03
C VAL A 80 11.63 -15.26 -3.31
N ALA A 81 11.17 -16.42 -3.77
CA ALA A 81 10.07 -17.16 -3.15
C ALA A 81 10.35 -17.61 -1.70
N ALA A 82 11.62 -17.73 -1.32
CA ALA A 82 12.08 -18.08 0.01
C ALA A 82 12.24 -16.88 0.96
N GLY A 83 12.10 -15.64 0.48
CA GLY A 83 12.32 -14.47 1.33
C GLY A 83 13.79 -14.06 1.47
N ILE A 84 14.71 -14.70 0.75
CA ILE A 84 16.16 -14.55 0.91
C ILE A 84 16.67 -13.34 0.12
N LYS A 85 16.14 -13.16 -1.10
CA LYS A 85 16.44 -12.03 -1.99
C LYS A 85 15.15 -11.30 -2.35
N MET A 86 15.22 -9.99 -2.46
CA MET A 86 14.17 -9.17 -3.06
C MET A 86 14.25 -9.25 -4.59
N PRO A 87 13.13 -9.06 -5.31
CA PRO A 87 13.11 -9.01 -6.77
C PRO A 87 13.63 -7.66 -7.28
N CYS A 88 14.89 -7.37 -6.98
CA CYS A 88 15.61 -6.17 -7.39
C CYS A 88 17.05 -6.52 -7.75
N GLY A 89 17.71 -5.69 -8.55
CA GLY A 89 19.12 -5.89 -8.86
C GLY A 89 19.79 -4.63 -9.38
N TYR A 90 21.12 -4.69 -9.45
CA TYR A 90 21.91 -3.55 -9.91
C TYR A 90 23.18 -3.95 -10.67
N SER A 91 23.64 -3.06 -11.53
CA SER A 91 24.94 -3.14 -12.19
C SER A 91 25.68 -1.80 -12.11
N VAL A 92 27.01 -1.86 -12.11
CA VAL A 92 27.87 -0.67 -12.02
C VAL A 92 28.71 -0.57 -13.28
N ARG A 93 28.72 0.59 -13.93
CA ARG A 93 29.57 0.89 -15.08
C ARG A 93 30.03 2.34 -15.04
N GLY A 94 31.34 2.56 -15.07
CA GLY A 94 31.91 3.92 -15.15
C GLY A 94 31.48 4.83 -13.98
N GLY A 95 31.37 4.29 -12.76
CA GLY A 95 30.92 5.06 -11.58
C GLY A 95 29.42 5.36 -11.55
N GLN A 96 28.64 4.83 -12.48
CA GLN A 96 27.18 4.92 -12.50
C GLN A 96 26.54 3.56 -12.22
N VAL A 97 25.37 3.59 -11.60
CA VAL A 97 24.55 2.43 -11.26
C VAL A 97 23.31 2.42 -12.15
N ARG A 98 23.01 1.23 -12.67
CA ARG A 98 21.69 0.88 -13.17
C ARG A 98 21.04 -0.01 -12.13
N TYR A 99 19.88 0.40 -11.63
CA TYR A 99 19.08 -0.31 -10.65
C TYR A 99 17.77 -0.75 -11.27
N TRP A 100 17.26 -1.91 -10.88
CA TRP A 100 15.88 -2.32 -11.17
C TRP A 100 15.22 -2.93 -9.94
N GLU A 101 13.93 -2.70 -9.78
CA GLU A 101 13.11 -3.28 -8.72
C GLU A 101 11.73 -3.62 -9.29
N GLU A 102 11.28 -4.84 -9.05
CA GLU A 102 9.87 -5.15 -9.18
C GLU A 102 9.14 -4.78 -7.89
N ASN A 103 8.17 -3.87 -8.01
CA ASN A 103 7.31 -3.47 -6.91
C ASN A 103 5.86 -3.37 -7.39
N ALA A 104 4.91 -3.17 -6.49
CA ALA A 104 3.55 -2.82 -6.85
C ALA A 104 3.54 -1.53 -7.69
N CYS A 105 2.63 -1.42 -8.64
CA CYS A 105 2.51 -0.22 -9.46
C CYS A 105 2.11 0.99 -8.60
N ARG A 106 2.42 2.19 -9.10
CA ARG A 106 2.22 3.46 -8.38
C ARG A 106 0.84 3.57 -7.75
N GLU A 107 -0.21 3.17 -8.46
CA GLU A 107 -1.59 3.22 -7.97
C GLU A 107 -1.80 2.34 -6.73
N THR A 108 -1.25 1.12 -6.71
CA THR A 108 -1.32 0.22 -5.56
C THR A 108 -0.51 0.78 -4.38
N ILE A 109 0.74 1.21 -4.58
CA ILE A 109 1.60 1.63 -3.46
C ILE A 109 1.23 3.00 -2.88
N THR A 110 0.45 3.79 -3.61
CA THR A 110 -0.03 5.10 -3.16
C THR A 110 -1.47 5.08 -2.63
N SER A 111 -2.06 3.91 -2.50
CA SER A 111 -3.40 3.74 -1.96
C SER A 111 -3.38 2.87 -0.72
N ASN A 112 -4.38 3.00 0.14
CA ASN A 112 -4.55 2.23 1.37
C ASN A 112 -5.89 1.45 1.37
N CYS A 113 -6.25 0.88 2.53
CA CYS A 113 -7.51 0.17 2.75
C CYS A 113 -8.73 1.01 2.36
N TYR A 114 -8.75 2.30 2.73
CA TYR A 114 -9.89 3.17 2.46
C TYR A 114 -9.99 3.55 0.99
N CYS A 115 -8.89 3.93 0.34
CA CYS A 115 -8.84 4.15 -1.11
C CYS A 115 -9.42 2.96 -1.88
N TYR A 116 -8.98 1.75 -1.52
CA TYR A 116 -9.48 0.52 -2.12
C TYR A 116 -10.97 0.34 -1.89
N ALA A 117 -11.40 0.49 -0.62
CA ALA A 117 -12.78 0.29 -0.23
C ALA A 117 -13.72 1.25 -0.96
N ILE A 118 -13.35 2.51 -1.18
CA ILE A 118 -14.18 3.46 -1.94
C ILE A 118 -13.97 3.40 -3.46
N ASN A 119 -13.15 2.45 -3.93
CA ASN A 119 -12.76 2.26 -5.33
C ASN A 119 -12.15 3.51 -5.98
N LYS A 120 -11.18 4.13 -5.31
CA LYS A 120 -10.45 5.29 -5.82
C LYS A 120 -8.97 5.24 -5.53
N VAL A 121 -8.16 5.66 -6.49
CA VAL A 121 -6.71 5.84 -6.29
C VAL A 121 -6.47 7.21 -5.65
N GLY A 122 -5.60 7.26 -4.63
CA GLY A 122 -5.24 8.50 -3.95
C GLY A 122 -4.67 9.53 -4.91
N TRP A 123 -5.27 10.72 -4.95
CA TRP A 123 -4.78 11.85 -5.74
C TRP A 123 -3.43 12.31 -5.17
N SER A 124 -2.47 12.67 -6.03
CA SER A 124 -1.10 13.06 -5.64
C SER A 124 -0.26 12.00 -4.91
N GLY A 125 -0.69 10.74 -4.91
CA GLY A 125 0.10 9.63 -4.38
C GLY A 125 0.01 9.44 -2.85
N GLY A 126 -1.10 9.85 -2.25
CA GLY A 126 -1.33 9.81 -0.81
C GLY A 126 -2.41 8.80 -0.36
N TYR A 127 -2.37 8.42 0.90
CA TYR A 127 -3.39 7.57 1.51
C TYR A 127 -4.71 8.31 1.69
N CYS A 128 -5.82 7.65 1.35
CA CYS A 128 -7.15 8.21 1.53
C CYS A 128 -7.51 8.19 3.02
N MET A 129 -8.04 9.31 3.52
CA MET A 129 -8.41 9.47 4.93
C MET A 129 -9.89 9.84 5.05
N PRO A 130 -10.67 9.12 5.88
CA PRO A 130 -12.07 9.47 6.12
C PRO A 130 -12.23 10.89 6.69
N GLY A 131 -13.15 11.67 6.15
CA GLY A 131 -13.51 13.01 6.62
C GLY A 131 -12.51 14.12 6.29
N TYR A 132 -11.37 13.80 5.68
CA TYR A 132 -10.24 14.72 5.50
C TYR A 132 -10.61 16.04 4.79
N ARG A 133 -11.51 16.01 3.80
CA ARG A 133 -11.91 17.23 3.08
C ARG A 133 -12.51 18.30 4.00
N LYS A 134 -13.16 17.89 5.08
CA LYS A 134 -13.90 18.79 5.97
C LYS A 134 -13.16 19.05 7.28
N GLU A 135 -12.35 18.09 7.74
CA GLU A 135 -11.73 18.14 9.06
C GLU A 135 -10.20 18.17 9.03
N GLY A 136 -9.57 17.96 7.88
CA GLY A 136 -8.11 17.94 7.72
C GLY A 136 -7.46 16.64 8.18
N ASP A 137 -6.22 16.74 8.66
CA ASP A 137 -5.28 15.62 8.84
C ASP A 137 -5.50 14.78 10.11
N ASP A 138 -6.64 14.94 10.79
CA ASP A 138 -6.94 14.24 12.04
C ASP A 138 -7.42 12.80 11.77
N VAL A 139 -6.48 11.86 11.90
CA VAL A 139 -6.68 10.42 11.70
C VAL A 139 -7.12 9.68 12.95
N ASP A 140 -7.08 10.33 14.12
CA ASP A 140 -7.51 9.70 15.36
C ASP A 140 -9.04 9.72 15.44
N PHE A 141 -9.63 8.54 15.65
CA PHE A 141 -11.06 8.40 15.87
C PHE A 141 -11.33 8.33 17.38
N ALA A 142 -12.20 9.19 17.89
CA ALA A 142 -12.57 9.09 19.30
C ALA A 142 -13.40 7.82 19.60
N SER A 143 -14.13 7.31 18.60
CA SER A 143 -15.00 6.13 18.70
C SER A 143 -15.48 5.65 17.32
N CYS A 144 -16.17 4.51 17.26
CA CYS A 144 -16.91 4.11 16.05
C CYS A 144 -17.94 5.16 15.61
N ALA A 145 -18.60 5.87 16.54
CA ALA A 145 -19.58 6.89 16.17
C ALA A 145 -18.92 8.08 15.46
N ASP A 146 -17.75 8.49 15.96
CA ASP A 146 -16.92 9.52 15.32
C ASP A 146 -16.44 9.07 13.93
N ALA A 147 -15.92 7.84 13.82
CA ALA A 147 -15.51 7.29 12.53
C ALA A 147 -16.64 7.18 11.50
N VAL A 148 -17.81 6.70 11.93
CA VAL A 148 -19.02 6.68 11.10
C VAL A 148 -19.32 8.08 10.57
N SER A 149 -19.30 9.09 11.44
CA SER A 149 -19.58 10.48 11.04
C SER A 149 -18.61 11.00 9.97
N LYS A 150 -17.30 10.72 10.10
CA LYS A 150 -16.27 11.12 9.13
C LYS A 150 -16.47 10.45 7.76
N ILE A 151 -16.87 9.18 7.72
CA ILE A 151 -17.11 8.46 6.45
C ILE A 151 -18.44 8.90 5.80
N GLU A 152 -19.45 9.22 6.60
CA GLU A 152 -20.70 9.84 6.13
C GLU A 152 -20.46 11.23 5.54
N LEU A 153 -19.54 12.01 6.14
CA LEU A 153 -19.11 13.30 5.60
C LEU A 153 -18.52 13.20 4.19
N ASP A 154 -17.90 12.07 3.86
CA ASP A 154 -17.38 11.77 2.52
C ASP A 154 -18.45 11.21 1.57
N GLY A 155 -19.65 10.89 2.07
CA GLY A 155 -20.80 10.46 1.27
C GLY A 155 -21.16 8.99 1.37
N ALA A 156 -20.56 8.23 2.30
CA ALA A 156 -21.03 6.89 2.61
C ALA A 156 -22.39 6.94 3.32
N VAL A 157 -23.20 5.90 3.13
CA VAL A 157 -24.51 5.77 3.79
C VAL A 157 -24.50 4.52 4.66
N PRO A 158 -24.74 4.62 5.98
CA PRO A 158 -24.82 3.44 6.85
C PRO A 158 -25.93 2.48 6.39
N VAL A 159 -25.64 1.18 6.42
CA VAL A 159 -26.60 0.13 6.07
C VAL A 159 -26.57 -1.01 7.08
N SER A 160 -27.67 -1.73 7.20
CA SER A 160 -27.75 -2.89 8.08
C SER A 160 -27.03 -4.10 7.48
N LYS A 161 -26.50 -4.97 8.34
CA LYS A 161 -25.97 -6.31 7.96
C LYS A 161 -26.96 -7.06 7.07
N LYS A 162 -28.24 -7.07 7.46
CA LYS A 162 -29.31 -7.70 6.67
C LYS A 162 -29.31 -7.20 5.24
N ARG A 163 -29.28 -5.89 5.01
CA ARG A 163 -29.26 -5.31 3.66
C ARG A 163 -28.03 -5.73 2.87
N VAL A 164 -26.85 -5.72 3.50
CA VAL A 164 -25.60 -6.10 2.83
C VAL A 164 -25.65 -7.53 2.31
N TYR A 165 -26.19 -8.48 3.08
CA TYR A 165 -26.20 -9.89 2.69
C TYR A 165 -27.47 -10.35 1.97
N SER A 166 -28.54 -9.54 1.93
CA SER A 166 -29.82 -9.92 1.31
C SER A 166 -30.13 -9.20 0.00
N ALA A 167 -29.36 -8.19 -0.40
CA ALA A 167 -29.65 -7.38 -1.57
C ALA A 167 -28.38 -6.88 -2.26
N GLU A 168 -28.39 -6.94 -3.59
CA GLU A 168 -27.37 -6.28 -4.40
C GLU A 168 -27.39 -4.76 -4.18
N PRO A 169 -26.23 -4.09 -4.20
CA PRO A 169 -26.17 -2.64 -4.13
C PRO A 169 -26.81 -2.03 -5.39
N PRO A 170 -27.33 -0.79 -5.31
CA PRO A 170 -27.79 -0.08 -6.50
C PRO A 170 -26.69 0.06 -7.56
N PRO A 171 -27.07 0.24 -8.84
CA PRO A 171 -26.13 0.50 -9.93
C PRO A 171 -25.04 1.53 -9.60
N GLY A 172 -23.77 1.19 -9.90
CA GLY A 172 -22.61 2.04 -9.64
C GLY A 172 -22.22 2.19 -8.16
N GLN A 173 -22.79 1.38 -7.27
CA GLN A 173 -22.50 1.40 -5.83
C GLN A 173 -22.02 0.03 -5.35
N HIS A 174 -21.40 -0.01 -4.18
CA HIS A 174 -20.99 -1.25 -3.52
C HIS A 174 -20.96 -1.09 -2.01
N TYR A 175 -20.91 -2.22 -1.31
CA TYR A 175 -20.84 -2.24 0.15
C TYR A 175 -19.39 -2.24 0.64
N ILE A 176 -19.18 -1.54 1.75
CA ILE A 176 -17.94 -1.59 2.51
C ILE A 176 -18.24 -1.90 3.98
N ALA A 177 -17.24 -2.35 4.71
CA ALA A 177 -17.29 -2.51 6.16
C ALA A 177 -16.06 -1.87 6.80
N MET A 178 -16.22 -1.39 8.04
CA MET A 178 -15.16 -0.72 8.77
C MET A 178 -14.91 -1.39 10.12
N VAL A 179 -13.62 -1.54 10.46
CA VAL A 179 -13.16 -1.84 11.80
C VAL A 179 -12.19 -0.78 12.28
N LEU A 180 -12.13 -0.58 13.60
CA LEU A 180 -11.22 0.32 14.29
C LEU A 180 -10.24 -0.45 15.17
N TRP A 181 -9.02 0.07 15.23
CA TRP A 181 -8.06 -0.28 16.26
C TRP A 181 -8.58 0.27 17.62
N PRO A 182 -8.36 -0.45 18.73
CA PRO A 182 -8.59 0.09 20.07
C PRO A 182 -8.10 1.54 20.24
N GLU A 183 -8.77 2.34 21.06
CA GLU A 183 -8.44 3.77 21.22
C GLU A 183 -8.46 4.60 19.91
N GLY A 184 -8.93 4.03 18.79
CA GLY A 184 -9.19 4.70 17.51
C GLY A 184 -7.98 5.27 16.77
N ARG A 185 -6.78 4.75 17.05
CA ARG A 185 -5.51 5.20 16.43
C ARG A 185 -5.32 4.78 14.98
N ASP A 186 -6.11 3.81 14.53
CA ASP A 186 -6.03 3.27 13.18
C ASP A 186 -7.37 2.63 12.77
N TYR A 187 -7.55 2.45 11.48
CA TYR A 187 -8.77 1.97 10.86
C TYR A 187 -8.47 0.98 9.74
N HIS A 188 -9.43 0.11 9.47
CA HIS A 188 -9.34 -0.78 8.34
C HIS A 188 -10.69 -0.97 7.65
N PHE A 189 -10.63 -1.09 6.33
CA PHE A 189 -11.82 -1.22 5.50
C PHE A 189 -11.79 -2.49 4.66
N PHE A 190 -12.98 -3.04 4.49
CA PHE A 190 -13.27 -4.15 3.59
C PHE A 190 -14.22 -3.67 2.50
N ARG A 191 -14.07 -4.26 1.32
CA ARG A 191 -14.96 -4.06 0.18
C ARG A 191 -15.68 -5.36 -0.14
N ARG A 192 -16.98 -5.29 -0.38
CA ARG A 192 -17.74 -6.40 -0.95
C ARG A 192 -17.72 -6.26 -2.47
N ASP A 193 -17.05 -7.18 -3.13
CA ASP A 193 -16.92 -7.19 -4.59
C ASP A 193 -18.21 -7.66 -5.27
N ALA A 194 -18.30 -7.46 -6.59
CA ALA A 194 -19.48 -7.79 -7.38
C ALA A 194 -19.82 -9.29 -7.40
N ASP A 195 -18.87 -10.16 -7.06
CA ASP A 195 -19.10 -11.60 -6.89
C ASP A 195 -19.64 -11.96 -5.49
N GLY A 196 -19.88 -10.95 -4.64
CA GLY A 196 -20.38 -11.08 -3.27
C GLY A 196 -19.33 -11.42 -2.24
N SER A 197 -18.06 -11.60 -2.63
CA SER A 197 -16.93 -11.88 -1.74
C SER A 197 -16.43 -10.62 -1.06
N TRP A 198 -15.78 -10.78 0.11
CA TRP A 198 -15.11 -9.69 0.81
C TRP A 198 -13.62 -9.70 0.51
N SER A 199 -13.07 -8.51 0.32
CA SER A 199 -11.64 -8.31 0.11
C SER A 199 -11.16 -7.03 0.80
N HIS A 200 -9.85 -6.91 1.00
CA HIS A 200 -9.23 -5.75 1.64
C HIS A 200 -7.79 -5.57 1.18
N LYS A 201 -7.25 -4.39 1.46
CA LYS A 201 -5.87 -3.98 1.17
C LYS A 201 -5.24 -3.43 2.43
N ARG A 202 -4.01 -3.83 2.75
CA ARG A 202 -3.26 -3.34 3.92
C ARG A 202 -2.21 -2.33 3.45
N GLY A 203 -2.34 -1.05 3.78
CA GLY A 203 -1.38 -0.02 3.33
C GLY A 203 -1.06 -0.14 1.82
N ASP A 204 0.22 -0.24 1.47
CA ASP A 204 0.78 -0.31 0.11
C ASP A 204 0.77 -1.73 -0.52
N THR A 205 0.16 -2.72 0.13
CA THR A 205 0.15 -4.13 -0.31
C THR A 205 -0.93 -4.46 -1.36
N PHE A 206 -0.92 -5.66 -1.93
CA PHE A 206 -2.00 -6.10 -2.81
C PHE A 206 -3.31 -6.37 -2.07
N VAL A 207 -4.42 -6.26 -2.80
CA VAL A 207 -5.74 -6.69 -2.35
C VAL A 207 -5.74 -8.21 -2.18
N THR A 208 -6.34 -8.65 -1.07
CA THR A 208 -6.58 -10.06 -0.77
C THR A 208 -8.00 -10.27 -0.26
N ASN A 209 -8.51 -11.48 -0.47
CA ASN A 209 -9.76 -11.98 0.10
C ASN A 209 -9.49 -13.00 1.23
N THR A 210 -8.37 -12.83 1.95
CA THR A 210 -7.96 -13.70 3.07
C THR A 210 -7.72 -12.89 4.34
N TYR A 211 -7.93 -13.53 5.49
CA TYR A 211 -7.51 -12.99 6.79
C TYR A 211 -5.98 -12.96 6.94
N LEU A 212 -5.49 -12.41 8.06
CA LEU A 212 -4.05 -12.33 8.36
C LEU A 212 -3.36 -13.69 8.39
N ASN A 213 -4.08 -14.75 8.80
CA ASN A 213 -3.57 -16.12 8.87
C ASN A 213 -3.61 -16.86 7.51
N GLY A 214 -4.11 -16.21 6.44
CA GLY A 214 -4.22 -16.78 5.10
C GLY A 214 -5.49 -17.57 4.80
N SER A 215 -6.42 -17.76 5.77
CA SER A 215 -7.71 -18.38 5.48
C SER A 215 -8.65 -17.43 4.73
N SER A 216 -9.61 -17.95 3.97
CA SER A 216 -10.59 -17.15 3.22
C SER A 216 -11.37 -16.22 4.13
N LEU A 217 -11.55 -14.96 3.71
CA LEU A 217 -12.33 -13.94 4.39
C LEU A 217 -13.82 -14.19 4.16
N THR A 218 -14.52 -14.66 5.19
CA THR A 218 -15.95 -15.00 5.11
C THR A 218 -16.83 -14.08 5.96
N ASP A 219 -16.27 -13.55 7.04
CA ASP A 219 -16.95 -12.63 7.96
C ASP A 219 -16.03 -11.47 8.35
N VAL A 220 -16.45 -10.25 8.03
CA VAL A 220 -15.72 -9.02 8.33
C VAL A 220 -15.96 -8.50 9.75
N GLU A 221 -16.93 -9.08 10.47
CA GLU A 221 -17.17 -8.82 11.90
C GLU A 221 -16.26 -9.67 12.80
N ASP A 222 -15.61 -10.71 12.26
CA ASP A 222 -14.71 -11.58 13.03
C ASP A 222 -13.37 -10.89 13.30
N THR A 223 -13.38 -10.00 14.28
CA THR A 223 -12.21 -9.26 14.77
C THR A 223 -11.15 -10.13 15.45
N ALA A 224 -11.45 -11.41 15.75
CA ALA A 224 -10.46 -12.31 16.34
C ALA A 224 -9.33 -12.60 15.34
N ILE A 225 -9.63 -12.60 14.04
CA ILE A 225 -8.70 -12.96 12.95
C ILE A 225 -8.09 -11.70 12.27
N LEU A 226 -8.58 -10.51 12.62
CA LEU A 226 -8.10 -9.23 12.09
C LEU A 226 -6.90 -8.63 12.85
N GLY A 227 -6.33 -9.38 13.80
CA GLY A 227 -5.17 -8.93 14.56
C GLY A 227 -5.57 -7.87 15.58
N ALA A 228 -5.05 -6.66 15.44
CA ALA A 228 -5.24 -5.60 16.43
C ALA A 228 -6.53 -4.78 16.25
N TYR A 229 -7.22 -4.87 15.11
CA TYR A 229 -8.52 -4.22 14.94
C TYR A 229 -9.60 -4.99 15.70
N LYS A 230 -10.14 -4.40 16.77
CA LYS A 230 -11.05 -5.07 17.71
C LYS A 230 -12.46 -4.51 17.74
N GLN A 231 -12.73 -3.39 17.07
CA GLN A 231 -14.03 -2.72 17.10
C GLN A 231 -14.66 -2.73 15.72
N PHE A 232 -15.79 -3.42 15.54
CA PHE A 232 -16.57 -3.36 14.31
C PHE A 232 -17.48 -2.13 14.33
N CYS A 233 -17.35 -1.23 13.35
CA CYS A 233 -18.04 0.06 13.37
C CYS A 233 -19.23 0.15 12.41
N GLY A 234 -19.38 -0.82 11.50
CA GLY A 234 -20.58 -0.94 10.68
C GLY A 234 -20.33 -1.24 9.22
N TYR A 235 -21.44 -1.28 8.49
CA TYR A 235 -21.48 -1.42 7.04
C TYR A 235 -21.97 -0.14 6.40
N PHE A 236 -21.48 0.13 5.19
CA PHE A 236 -21.83 1.33 4.46
C PHE A 236 -22.01 1.02 2.98
N LEU A 237 -22.90 1.79 2.35
CA LEU A 237 -23.08 1.84 0.91
C LEU A 237 -22.32 3.04 0.36
N VAL A 238 -21.50 2.82 -0.66
CA VAL A 238 -20.65 3.84 -1.27
C VAL A 238 -20.94 3.95 -2.77
N ASN A 239 -20.96 5.19 -3.27
CA ASN A 239 -20.96 5.49 -4.69
C ASN A 239 -19.62 6.17 -5.05
N PRO A 240 -18.68 5.50 -5.75
CA PRO A 240 -17.39 6.10 -6.09
C PRO A 240 -17.49 7.41 -6.86
N GLU A 241 -18.50 7.62 -7.72
CA GLU A 241 -18.61 8.86 -8.48
C GLU A 241 -18.93 10.07 -7.58
N ARG A 242 -19.62 9.84 -6.46
CA ARG A 242 -20.08 10.91 -5.55
C ARG A 242 -19.28 10.98 -4.24
N HIS A 243 -18.57 9.91 -3.89
CA HIS A 243 -17.77 9.85 -2.67
C HIS A 243 -16.66 10.88 -2.73
N ALA A 244 -16.50 11.73 -1.72
CA ALA A 244 -15.40 12.68 -1.69
C ALA A 244 -14.08 11.91 -1.64
N LEU A 245 -13.14 12.24 -2.53
CA LEU A 245 -11.78 11.74 -2.43
C LEU A 245 -10.92 12.78 -1.77
N THR A 246 -10.25 12.38 -0.70
CA THR A 246 -9.15 13.14 -0.14
C THR A 246 -8.03 12.21 0.29
N ALA A 247 -6.88 12.41 -0.33
CA ALA A 247 -5.64 11.76 0.00
C ALA A 247 -4.73 12.77 0.71
N SER A 248 -4.14 12.41 1.85
CA SER A 248 -3.15 13.28 2.48
C SER A 248 -1.79 13.10 1.83
N TYR A 249 -1.04 14.19 1.73
CA TYR A 249 0.34 14.17 1.23
C TYR A 249 1.28 13.39 2.18
N TYR A 250 0.88 13.17 3.43
CA TYR A 250 1.73 12.68 4.52
C TYR A 250 2.29 11.26 4.28
N ALA A 251 1.52 10.37 3.65
CA ALA A 251 1.98 9.01 3.31
C ALA A 251 3.03 8.97 2.19
N TYR A 252 3.17 10.06 1.42
CA TYR A 252 4.21 10.18 0.40
C TYR A 252 5.62 10.11 1.02
N GLN A 253 5.77 10.59 2.26
CA GLN A 253 7.09 10.84 2.85
C GLN A 253 7.92 9.58 3.18
N GLN A 254 7.31 8.39 3.23
CA GLN A 254 7.99 7.14 3.60
C GLN A 254 7.96 6.05 2.52
N SER A 255 7.41 6.33 1.34
CA SER A 255 7.16 5.32 0.31
C SER A 255 8.28 5.22 -0.73
N PHE A 256 8.39 4.06 -1.37
CA PHE A 256 9.19 3.83 -2.58
C PHE A 256 9.01 4.92 -3.65
N VAL A 257 7.83 5.54 -3.74
CA VAL A 257 7.50 6.60 -4.70
C VAL A 257 8.29 7.88 -4.47
N LYS A 258 8.52 8.29 -3.22
CA LYS A 258 9.35 9.48 -2.92
C LYS A 258 10.78 9.28 -3.40
N ARG A 259 11.34 8.09 -3.17
CA ARG A 259 12.70 7.75 -3.62
C ARG A 259 12.81 7.85 -5.14
N LEU A 260 11.83 7.31 -5.86
CA LEU A 260 11.76 7.45 -7.32
C LEU A 260 11.69 8.91 -7.78
N ALA A 261 10.88 9.74 -7.10
CA ALA A 261 10.80 11.16 -7.42
C ALA A 261 12.10 11.93 -7.12
N GLU A 262 12.78 11.61 -6.02
CA GLU A 262 14.09 12.18 -5.65
C GLU A 262 15.20 11.81 -6.66
N LEU A 263 15.10 10.63 -7.27
CA LEU A 263 16.00 10.18 -8.34
C LEU A 263 15.72 10.87 -9.66
N GLU A 264 14.45 11.02 -10.01
CA GLU A 264 14.03 11.61 -11.27
C GLU A 264 14.51 13.06 -11.43
N VAL A 265 14.70 13.78 -10.32
CA VAL A 265 15.25 15.15 -10.33
C VAL A 265 16.78 15.21 -10.42
N GLN A 266 17.49 14.09 -10.31
CA GLN A 266 18.95 14.08 -10.38
C GLN A 266 19.44 14.24 -11.83
N PRO A 267 20.43 15.11 -12.10
CA PRO A 267 20.98 15.29 -13.44
C PRO A 267 21.50 13.97 -14.04
N GLY A 268 21.02 13.64 -15.23
CA GLY A 268 21.47 12.45 -15.98
C GLY A 268 20.84 11.13 -15.51
N VAL A 269 19.97 11.15 -14.50
CA VAL A 269 19.19 9.97 -14.08
C VAL A 269 17.97 9.82 -14.99
N ARG A 270 17.65 8.57 -15.34
CA ARG A 270 16.47 8.22 -16.13
C ARG A 270 15.67 7.13 -15.43
N LEU A 271 14.37 7.33 -15.30
CA LEU A 271 13.42 6.37 -14.73
C LEU A 271 12.53 5.81 -15.83
N ASP A 272 12.54 4.48 -15.97
CA ASP A 272 11.65 3.73 -16.83
C ASP A 272 10.71 2.88 -15.96
N ILE A 273 9.39 2.97 -16.17
CA ILE A 273 8.40 2.18 -15.44
C ILE A 273 7.65 1.31 -16.44
N VAL A 274 7.76 -0.01 -16.28
CA VAL A 274 7.09 -0.99 -17.14
C VAL A 274 6.12 -1.81 -16.32
N ARG A 275 4.82 -1.70 -16.59
CA ARG A 275 3.81 -2.55 -15.96
C ARG A 275 4.01 -4.01 -16.40
N LEU A 276 4.05 -4.91 -15.44
CA LEU A 276 4.15 -6.34 -15.68
C LEU A 276 2.75 -6.95 -15.83
N PRO A 277 2.62 -8.03 -16.63
CA PRO A 277 1.33 -8.71 -16.77
C PRO A 277 0.88 -9.35 -15.46
N HIS A 278 1.84 -9.85 -14.67
CA HIS A 278 1.64 -10.43 -13.34
C HIS A 278 2.85 -10.18 -12.45
N PRO A 279 2.67 -10.13 -11.12
CA PRO A 279 3.78 -10.18 -10.16
C PRO A 279 4.62 -11.44 -10.31
N SER A 280 5.94 -11.31 -10.19
CA SER A 280 6.87 -12.43 -10.13
C SER A 280 6.54 -13.36 -8.98
N ARG A 281 6.80 -14.65 -9.20
CA ARG A 281 6.57 -15.69 -8.17
C ARG A 281 7.37 -15.35 -6.92
N GLY A 282 6.69 -15.32 -5.79
CA GLY A 282 7.29 -14.99 -4.49
C GLY A 282 7.14 -13.53 -4.08
N TRP A 283 6.89 -12.61 -5.01
CA TRP A 283 6.68 -11.19 -4.71
C TRP A 283 5.56 -10.97 -3.70
N ALA A 284 4.43 -11.68 -3.88
CA ALA A 284 3.29 -11.61 -2.98
C ALA A 284 3.68 -11.83 -1.50
N LYS A 285 4.68 -12.68 -1.20
CA LYS A 285 5.09 -12.95 0.19
C LYS A 285 5.79 -11.78 0.88
N PHE A 286 6.44 -10.89 0.14
CA PHE A 286 7.06 -9.68 0.69
C PHE A 286 6.07 -8.54 0.90
N ALA A 287 4.94 -8.57 0.18
CA ALA A 287 3.81 -7.68 0.44
C ALA A 287 3.00 -8.08 1.70
N TYR A 288 3.37 -9.15 2.42
CA TYR A 288 2.61 -9.65 3.58
C TYR A 288 3.38 -9.58 4.92
N LYS A 289 4.52 -8.89 4.99
CA LYS A 289 5.32 -8.77 6.22
C LYS A 289 5.51 -7.33 6.67
#